data_AF-A0A396AB75-F1
#
_entry.id   AF-A0A396AB75-F1
#
_cell.length_a   1.000
_cell.length_b   1.000
_cell.length_c   1.000
_cell.angle_alpha   90.00
_cell.angle_beta   90.00
_cell.angle_gamma   90.00
#
_symmetry.space_group_name_H-M   'P 1'
#
loop_
_entity.id
_entity.type
_entity.pdbx_description
1 polymer ?
#
loop_
_entity_poly.entity_id
_entity_poly.type
_entity_poly.pdbx_seq_one_letter_code
_entity_poly.pdbx_strand_id
1 'polypeptide(L)'
;MHLKISIFADVSDTTDSGKFIWDTVKDANPNHVCPVIAICREGSLDQIQTAVSSEIIDDLLFSPLEVSVLKRRIKASIHPDKNNEADA
;
A
#
# COMPACT_ATOMS: atom_id res chain seq x y z
N MET A 1 -12.23 -13.43 16.44
CA MET A 1 -10.84 -13.06 16.07
C MET A 1 -10.94 -12.09 14.91
N HIS A 2 -10.37 -10.88 15.03
CA HIS A 2 -10.22 -10.00 13.87
C HIS A 2 -8.89 -10.34 13.21
N LEU A 3 -8.95 -10.92 12.01
CA LEU A 3 -7.78 -11.19 11.19
C LEU A 3 -7.22 -9.85 10.70
N LYS A 4 -6.00 -9.51 11.11
CA LYS A 4 -5.33 -8.28 10.70
C LYS A 4 -4.40 -8.57 9.53
N ILE A 5 -4.84 -8.21 8.34
CA ILE A 5 -4.09 -8.35 7.09
C ILE A 5 -3.90 -6.96 6.49
N SER A 6 -2.85 -6.79 5.69
CA SER A 6 -2.68 -5.66 4.78
C SER A 6 -2.19 -6.18 3.45
N ILE A 7 -2.62 -5.56 2.35
CA ILE A 7 -2.23 -5.93 1.00
C ILE A 7 -1.12 -4.99 0.55
N PHE A 8 0.01 -5.55 0.11
CA PHE A 8 1.07 -4.79 -0.57
C PHE A 8 1.00 -5.15 -2.05
N ALA A 9 0.63 -4.17 -2.87
CA ALA A 9 0.40 -4.35 -4.29
C ALA A 9 1.55 -3.71 -5.07
N ASP A 10 2.46 -4.55 -5.55
CA ASP A 10 3.65 -4.11 -6.27
C ASP A 10 3.39 -3.95 -7.77
N VAL A 11 3.38 -2.70 -8.22
CA VAL A 11 3.19 -2.34 -9.62
C VAL A 11 4.47 -1.79 -10.24
N SER A 12 5.57 -1.72 -9.48
CA SER A 12 6.77 -1.00 -9.87
C SER A 12 7.44 -1.53 -11.14
N ASP A 13 7.25 -2.81 -11.44
CA ASP A 13 7.77 -3.46 -12.65
C ASP A 13 6.72 -3.77 -13.73
N THR A 14 5.54 -3.17 -13.60
CA THR A 14 4.47 -3.33 -14.58
C THR A 14 4.60 -2.35 -15.75
N THR A 15 4.18 -2.79 -16.93
CA THR A 15 4.15 -1.98 -18.16
C THR A 15 2.80 -1.29 -18.40
N ASP A 16 1.76 -1.70 -17.68
CA ASP A 16 0.37 -1.19 -17.77
C ASP A 16 0.00 -0.31 -16.57
N SER A 17 1.01 0.22 -15.88
CA SER A 17 0.86 1.02 -14.66
C SER A 17 0.05 0.34 -13.56
N GLY A 18 0.10 -0.98 -13.55
CA GLY A 18 -0.45 -1.81 -12.48
C GLY A 18 -1.91 -2.15 -12.65
N LYS A 19 -2.54 -1.85 -13.79
CA LYS A 19 -3.97 -2.04 -14.01
C LYS A 19 -4.43 -3.46 -13.63
N PHE A 20 -3.75 -4.49 -14.12
CA PHE A 20 -4.09 -5.87 -13.77
C PHE A 20 -4.03 -6.15 -12.26
N ILE A 21 -3.04 -5.58 -11.58
CA ILE A 21 -2.85 -5.75 -10.14
C ILE A 21 -3.95 -4.99 -9.38
N TRP A 22 -4.30 -3.78 -9.81
CA TRP A 22 -5.40 -3.00 -9.24
C TRP A 22 -6.74 -3.71 -9.34
N ASP A 23 -7.06 -4.27 -10.52
CA ASP A 23 -8.29 -5.05 -10.71
C ASP A 23 -8.30 -6.28 -9.78
N THR A 24 -7.17 -7.00 -9.69
CA THR A 24 -7.03 -8.16 -8.79
C THR A 24 -7.23 -7.79 -7.32
N VAL A 25 -6.64 -6.67 -6.87
CA VAL A 25 -6.79 -6.20 -5.48
C VAL A 25 -8.21 -5.77 -5.19
N LYS A 26 -8.87 -5.09 -6.13
CA LYS A 26 -10.27 -4.69 -6.00
C LYS A 26 -11.19 -5.89 -5.86
N ASP A 27 -10.96 -6.93 -6.66
CA ASP A 27 -11.74 -8.17 -6.60
C ASP A 27 -11.49 -8.96 -5.31
N ALA A 28 -10.26 -8.94 -4.79
CA ALA A 28 -9.89 -9.61 -3.55
C ALA A 28 -10.37 -8.87 -2.29
N ASN A 29 -10.53 -7.54 -2.36
CA ASN A 29 -10.90 -6.67 -1.24
C ASN A 29 -12.05 -5.70 -1.61
N PRO A 30 -13.21 -6.21 -2.08
CA PRO A 30 -14.25 -5.38 -2.70
C PRO A 30 -14.92 -4.39 -1.74
N ASN A 31 -14.87 -4.68 -0.43
CA ASN A 31 -15.43 -3.84 0.63
C ASN A 31 -14.35 -3.06 1.39
N HIS A 32 -13.11 -3.02 0.88
CA HIS A 32 -11.97 -2.34 1.49
C HIS A 32 -11.80 -2.66 2.99
N VAL A 33 -11.87 -3.95 3.34
CA VAL A 33 -11.87 -4.41 4.74
C VAL A 33 -10.48 -4.43 5.37
N CYS A 34 -9.44 -4.32 4.55
CA CYS A 34 -8.05 -4.27 4.98
C CYS A 34 -7.27 -3.20 4.20
N PRO A 35 -6.24 -2.59 4.81
CA PRO A 35 -5.45 -1.57 4.13
C PRO A 35 -4.71 -2.12 2.92
N VAL A 36 -4.62 -1.30 1.88
CA VAL A 36 -3.87 -1.58 0.65
C VAL A 36 -2.77 -0.53 0.48
N ILE A 37 -1.54 -1.02 0.34
CA ILE A 37 -0.35 -0.22 0.15
C ILE A 37 0.18 -0.47 -1.26
N ALA A 38 0.21 0.57 -2.07
CA ALA A 38 0.81 0.54 -3.40
C ALA A 38 2.33 0.59 -3.31
N ILE A 39 3.03 -0.22 -4.11
CA ILE A 39 4.47 -0.07 -4.35
C ILE A 39 4.65 0.36 -5.80
N CYS A 40 5.01 1.63 -6.02
CA CYS A 40 5.22 2.20 -7.34
C CYS A 40 6.71 2.35 -7.63
N ARG A 41 7.10 2.40 -8.90
CA ARG A 41 8.46 2.76 -9.28
C ARG A 41 8.72 4.21 -8.94
N GLU A 42 9.84 4.50 -8.28
CA GLU A 42 10.24 5.87 -7.99
C GLU A 42 10.34 6.68 -9.30
N GLY A 43 9.73 7.88 -9.29
CA GLY A 43 9.67 8.76 -10.46
C GLY A 43 8.61 8.40 -11.51
N SER A 44 7.86 7.31 -11.37
CA SER A 44 6.77 6.96 -12.29
C SER A 44 5.50 7.73 -11.94
N LEU A 45 5.33 8.92 -12.53
CA LEU A 45 4.17 9.78 -12.28
C LEU A 45 2.84 9.10 -12.60
N ASP A 46 2.80 8.27 -13.65
CA ASP A 46 1.57 7.59 -14.07
C ASP A 46 1.09 6.57 -13.03
N GLN A 47 2.01 5.76 -12.49
CA GLN A 47 1.71 4.82 -11.40
C GLN A 47 1.31 5.56 -10.12
N ILE A 48 2.01 6.64 -9.79
CA ILE A 48 1.75 7.45 -8.60
C ILE A 48 0.39 8.13 -8.67
N GLN A 49 0.07 8.76 -9.80
CA GLN A 49 -1.22 9.42 -10.01
C GLN A 49 -2.36 8.40 -9.98
N THR A 50 -2.17 7.24 -10.59
CA THR A 50 -3.14 6.15 -10.54
C THR A 50 -3.37 5.68 -9.11
N ALA A 51 -2.31 5.44 -8.33
CA ALA A 51 -2.42 5.00 -6.94
C ALA A 51 -3.08 6.06 -6.04
N VAL A 52 -2.66 7.32 -6.13
CA VAL A 52 -3.19 8.41 -5.30
C VAL A 52 -4.64 8.77 -5.64
N SER A 53 -5.05 8.61 -6.90
CA SER A 53 -6.43 8.87 -7.31
C SER A 53 -7.38 7.69 -7.02
N SER A 54 -6.84 6.58 -6.51
CA SER A 54 -7.59 5.36 -6.28
C SER A 54 -8.25 5.34 -4.91
N GLU A 55 -9.54 5.04 -4.87
CA GLU A 55 -10.30 4.91 -3.62
C GLU A 55 -9.92 3.66 -2.80
N ILE A 56 -9.18 2.72 -3.40
CA ILE A 56 -8.79 1.47 -2.76
C ILE A 56 -7.37 1.49 -2.18
N ILE A 57 -6.59 2.56 -2.37
CA ILE A 57 -5.20 2.65 -1.90
C ILE A 57 -5.12 3.57 -0.68
N ASP A 58 -4.60 3.06 0.44
CA ASP A 58 -4.47 3.83 1.68
C ASP A 58 -3.08 4.45 1.85
N ASP A 59 -2.07 3.86 1.22
CA ASP A 59 -0.68 4.26 1.39
C ASP A 59 0.18 3.91 0.18
N LEU A 60 1.35 4.52 0.11
CA LEU A 60 2.29 4.41 -1.00
C LEU A 60 3.71 4.18 -0.49
N LEU A 61 4.42 3.30 -1.20
CA LEU A 61 5.85 3.06 -1.10
C LEU A 61 6.47 3.16 -2.50
N PHE A 62 7.77 3.46 -2.53
CA PHE A 62 8.53 3.53 -3.77
C PHE A 62 9.52 2.37 -3.86
N SER A 63 9.61 1.78 -5.05
CA SER A 63 10.64 0.83 -5.44
C SER A 63 11.82 1.58 -6.07
N PRO A 64 13.08 1.26 -5.70
CA PRO A 64 13.47 0.16 -4.79
C PRO A 64 13.10 0.44 -3.33
N LEU A 65 12.68 -0.61 -2.61
CA LEU A 65 12.17 -0.48 -1.24
C LEU A 65 13.31 -0.30 -0.23
N GLU A 66 13.24 0.81 0.51
CA GLU A 66 14.05 0.99 1.71
C GLU A 66 13.55 0.08 2.85
N VAL A 67 14.42 -0.80 3.35
CA VAL A 67 14.07 -1.83 4.35
C VAL A 67 13.51 -1.21 5.63
N SER A 68 14.07 -0.07 6.05
CA SER A 68 13.61 0.66 7.24
C SER A 68 12.18 1.20 7.07
N VAL A 69 11.88 1.72 5.89
CA VAL A 69 10.56 2.25 5.52
C VAL A 69 9.54 1.12 5.44
N LEU A 70 9.87 0.02 4.78
CA LEU A 70 9.00 -1.16 4.68
C LEU A 70 8.64 -1.72 6.07
N LYS A 71 9.65 -1.91 6.94
CA LYS A 71 9.44 -2.39 8.31
C LYS A 71 8.50 -1.47 9.11
N ARG A 72 8.66 -0.15 8.96
CA ARG A 72 7.78 0.83 9.62
C ARG A 72 6.35 0.73 9.09
N ARG A 73 6.17 0.54 7.78
CA ARG A 73 4.84 0.45 7.16
C ARG A 73 4.09 -0.83 7.54
N ILE A 74 4.77 -1.97 7.53
CA ILE A 74 4.20 -3.25 7.97
C ILE A 74 3.74 -3.17 9.43
N LYS A 75 4.52 -2.53 10.31
CA LYS A 75 4.13 -2.35 11.71
C LYS A 75 2.87 -1.50 11.85
N ALA A 76 2.81 -0.38 11.12
CA ALA A 76 1.67 0.53 11.16
C ALA A 76 0.39 -0.10 10.59
N SER A 77 0.49 -0.91 9.53
CA SER A 77 -0.68 -1.48 8.84
C SER A 77 -1.35 -2.62 9.62
N ILE A 78 -0.61 -3.31 10.51
CA ILE A 78 -1.12 -4.41 11.36
C ILE A 78 -1.48 -3.92 12.78
N HIS A 79 -0.84 -2.86 13.27
CA HIS A 79 -1.13 -2.26 14.58
C HIS A 79 -1.45 -0.78 14.41
N PRO A 80 -2.71 -0.42 14.12
CA PRO A 80 -3.10 0.98 13.97
C PRO A 80 -2.94 1.83 15.25
N ASP A 81 -2.72 1.21 16.43
CA ASP A 81 -2.47 1.92 17.69
C ASP A 81 -1.14 1.52 18.35
N LYS A 82 -0.27 2.52 18.55
CA LYS A 82 0.58 2.81 19.74
C LYS A 82 1.77 3.77 19.46
N ASN A 83 1.62 4.78 18.59
CA ASN A 83 2.65 5.84 18.45
C ASN A 83 2.21 7.23 18.94
N ASN A 84 1.15 7.32 19.77
CA ASN A 84 0.73 8.59 20.40
C ASN A 84 1.10 8.68 21.90
N GLU A 85 2.08 7.92 22.40
CA GLU A 85 2.59 8.04 23.78
C GLU A 85 4.14 7.95 23.84
N ALA A 86 4.82 8.67 22.96
CA ALA A 86 6.24 8.94 23.13
C ALA A 86 6.50 10.39 22.71
N ASP A 87 5.97 11.33 23.49
CA ASP A 87 6.42 12.74 23.62
C ASP A 87 5.53 13.48 24.65
N ALA A 88 5.50 12.98 25.89
CA ALA A 88 4.98 13.69 27.07
C ALA A 88 5.87 13.41 28.28
#